data_AF-A0A5C7GYV0-F1
#
_entry.id   AF-A0A5C7GYV0-F1
#
_cell.length_a   1.000
_cell.length_b   1.000
_cell.length_c   1.000
_cell.angle_alpha   90.00
_cell.angle_beta   90.00
_cell.angle_gamma   90.00
#
_symmetry.space_group_name_H-M   'P 1'
#
loop_
_entity.id
_entity.type
_entity.pdbx_description
1 polymer ?
#
loop_
_entity_poly.entity_id
_entity_poly.type
_entity_poly.pdbx_seq_one_letter_code
_entity_poly.pdbx_strand_id
1 'polypeptide(L)'
;MAAASKTSKVMLKLLIDTKGQRVLFAEAGKDFVDFLFYLLSLPVATVTKLLKKEGDVGCLTDLYQSLENLNETYMQPNQNKTSLLNPKSSLNSNGLPLMLSDNHDQSTAGN
;
A
#
# COMPACT_ATOMS: atom_id res chain seq x y z
N MET A 1 19.06 -24.45 7.29
CA MET A 1 17.94 -24.48 8.26
C MET A 1 16.92 -23.47 7.76
N ALA A 2 15.81 -23.92 7.17
CA ALA A 2 14.80 -23.01 6.62
C ALA A 2 13.98 -22.44 7.79
N ALA A 3 14.07 -21.13 8.01
CA ALA A 3 13.22 -20.44 8.97
C ALA A 3 11.77 -20.50 8.48
N ALA A 4 10.87 -21.00 9.32
CA ALA A 4 9.45 -20.98 9.04
C ALA A 4 8.98 -19.51 8.94
N SER A 5 8.56 -19.10 7.75
CA SER A 5 7.94 -17.79 7.54
C SER A 5 6.62 -17.75 8.32
N LYS A 6 6.55 -16.99 9.41
CA LYS A 6 5.30 -16.73 10.12
C LYS A 6 4.41 -15.88 9.20
N THR A 7 3.34 -16.48 8.70
CA THR A 7 2.31 -15.76 7.95
C THR A 7 1.52 -14.89 8.91
N SER A 8 1.72 -13.59 8.80
CA SER A 8 0.92 -12.60 9.49
C SER A 8 -0.46 -12.52 8.86
N LYS A 9 -1.49 -12.70 9.69
CA LYS A 9 -2.88 -12.67 9.23
C LYS A 9 -3.53 -11.38 9.71
N VAL A 10 -3.97 -10.56 8.77
CA VAL A 10 -4.80 -9.40 9.08
C VAL A 10 -6.26 -9.86 9.25
N MET A 11 -6.94 -9.35 10.27
CA MET A 11 -8.34 -9.68 10.56
C MET A 11 -9.21 -8.41 10.46
N LEU A 12 -10.35 -8.54 9.79
CA LEU A 12 -11.37 -7.51 9.62
C LEU A 12 -12.71 -8.06 10.08
N LYS A 13 -13.45 -7.29 10.88
CA LYS A 13 -14.86 -7.59 11.21
C LYS A 13 -15.76 -6.70 10.38
N LEU A 14 -16.71 -7.31 9.68
CA LEU A 14 -17.61 -6.59 8.77
C LEU A 14 -19.04 -6.64 9.32
N LEU A 15 -19.73 -5.50 9.32
CA LEU A 15 -21.18 -5.47 9.43
C LEU A 15 -21.78 -5.44 8.03
N ILE A 16 -22.55 -6.46 7.66
CA ILE A 16 -23.07 -6.66 6.31
C ILE A 16 -24.60 -6.59 6.33
N ASP A 17 -25.16 -5.74 5.48
CA ASP A 17 -26.56 -5.79 5.10
C ASP A 17 -26.73 -6.84 3.99
N THR A 18 -27.19 -8.03 4.37
CA THR A 18 -27.33 -9.16 3.44
C THR A 18 -28.46 -8.95 2.43
N LYS A 19 -29.50 -8.18 2.78
CA LYS A 19 -30.61 -7.89 1.87
C LYS A 19 -30.18 -6.85 0.83
N GLY A 20 -29.48 -5.81 1.28
CA GLY A 20 -28.92 -4.77 0.41
C GLY A 20 -27.62 -5.16 -0.29
N GLN A 21 -27.06 -6.35 -0.01
CA GLN A 21 -25.80 -6.87 -0.54
C GLN A 21 -24.64 -5.87 -0.41
N ARG A 22 -24.50 -5.25 0.77
CA ARG A 22 -23.48 -4.21 1.01
C ARG A 22 -22.86 -4.30 2.40
N VAL A 23 -21.61 -3.88 2.50
CA VAL A 23 -20.91 -3.71 3.78
C VAL A 23 -21.30 -2.34 4.34
N LEU A 24 -21.79 -2.31 5.58
CA LEU A 24 -22.15 -1.08 6.28
C LEU A 24 -20.97 -0.51 7.07
N PHE A 25 -20.19 -1.39 7.72
CA PHE A 25 -19.03 -1.00 8.52
C PHE A 25 -17.94 -2.07 8.45
N ALA A 26 -16.69 -1.65 8.63
CA ALA A 26 -15.53 -2.52 8.80
C ALA A 26 -14.71 -2.05 10.01
N GLU A 27 -14.56 -2.93 11.00
CA GLU A 27 -13.66 -2.74 12.15
C GLU A 27 -12.34 -3.46 11.83
N ALA A 28 -11.23 -2.76 12.05
CA ALA A 28 -9.89 -3.24 11.74
C ALA A 28 -8.92 -2.95 12.89
N GLY A 29 -7.94 -3.83 13.06
CA GLY A 29 -6.81 -3.59 13.97
C GLY A 29 -5.84 -2.54 13.42
N LYS A 30 -4.98 -2.01 14.31
CA LYS A 30 -3.97 -0.98 14.00
C LYS A 30 -3.15 -1.32 12.76
N ASP A 31 -2.69 -2.55 12.64
CA ASP A 31 -1.80 -2.98 11.55
C ASP A 31 -2.44 -2.78 10.15
N PHE A 32 -3.75 -3.05 10.03
CA PHE A 32 -4.48 -2.81 8.79
C PHE A 32 -4.68 -1.32 8.52
N VAL A 33 -5.01 -0.56 9.56
CA VAL A 33 -5.24 0.89 9.46
C VAL A 33 -3.95 1.60 9.05
N ASP A 34 -2.82 1.27 9.68
CA ASP A 34 -1.50 1.79 9.33
C ASP A 34 -1.10 1.41 7.90
N PHE A 35 -1.38 0.18 7.49
CA PHE A 35 -1.17 -0.25 6.11
C PHE A 35 -2.04 0.56 5.13
N LEU A 36 -3.31 0.79 5.45
CA LEU A 36 -4.22 1.56 4.60
C LEU A 36 -3.74 3.01 4.47
N PHE A 37 -3.39 3.67 5.57
CA PHE A 37 -2.84 5.02 5.53
C PHE A 37 -1.51 5.08 4.79
N TYR A 38 -0.66 4.07 4.95
CA TYR A 38 0.57 3.96 4.17
C TYR A 38 0.27 3.88 2.68
N LEU A 39 -0.65 3.00 2.27
CA LEU A 39 -1.07 2.88 0.88
C LEU A 39 -1.62 4.21 0.33
N LEU A 40 -2.42 4.92 1.12
CA LEU A 40 -2.97 6.23 0.75
C LEU A 40 -1.92 7.36 0.73
N SER A 41 -0.82 7.21 1.45
CA SER A 41 0.31 8.16 1.44
C SER A 41 1.22 8.01 0.21
N LEU A 42 1.14 6.88 -0.49
CA LEU A 42 1.95 6.63 -1.67
C LEU A 42 1.48 7.53 -2.82
N PRO A 43 2.42 8.07 -3.63
CA PRO A 43 2.06 8.72 -4.87
C PRO A 43 1.24 7.78 -5.77
N VAL A 44 0.22 8.32 -6.44
CA VAL A 44 -0.69 7.55 -7.31
C VAL A 44 0.10 6.72 -8.34
N ALA A 45 1.16 7.29 -8.92
CA ALA A 45 2.04 6.60 -9.86
C ALA A 45 2.80 5.40 -9.26
N THR A 46 3.11 5.43 -7.96
CA THR A 46 3.69 4.29 -7.25
C THR A 46 2.65 3.19 -7.08
N VAL A 47 1.44 3.56 -6.63
CA VAL A 47 0.34 2.62 -6.39
C VAL A 47 -0.09 1.92 -7.69
N THR A 48 -0.28 2.66 -8.77
CA THR A 48 -0.65 2.09 -10.08
C THR A 48 0.42 1.14 -10.59
N LYS A 49 1.71 1.47 -10.42
CA LYS A 49 2.81 0.59 -10.81
C LYS A 49 2.87 -0.71 -10.01
N LEU A 50 2.57 -0.66 -8.71
CA LEU A 50 2.50 -1.85 -7.86
C LEU A 50 1.32 -2.74 -8.25
N LEU A 51 0.17 -2.13 -8.52
CA LEU A 51 -1.08 -2.84 -8.79
C LEU A 51 -1.24 -3.29 -10.25
N LYS A 52 -0.49 -2.71 -11.20
CA LYS A 52 -0.49 -3.08 -12.63
C LYS A 52 -0.21 -4.57 -12.89
N LYS A 53 0.43 -5.27 -11.95
CA LYS A 53 0.68 -6.72 -12.04
C LYS A 53 -0.55 -7.58 -11.71
N GLU A 54 -1.48 -7.06 -10.93
CA GLU A 54 -2.62 -7.81 -10.39
C GLU A 54 -3.92 -7.59 -11.17
N GLY A 55 -3.93 -6.67 -12.15
CA GLY A 55 -5.08 -6.41 -13.01
C GLY A 55 -5.32 -4.92 -13.24
N ASP A 56 -6.46 -4.59 -13.83
CA ASP A 56 -6.88 -3.21 -14.05
C ASP A 56 -7.36 -2.59 -12.73
N VAL A 57 -6.71 -1.50 -12.32
CA VAL A 57 -6.97 -0.80 -11.04
C VAL A 57 -8.12 0.22 -11.18
N GLY A 58 -8.96 0.04 -12.20
CA GLY A 58 -10.01 0.97 -12.59
C GLY A 58 -9.44 2.32 -13.02
N CYS A 59 -10.03 3.41 -12.53
CA CYS A 59 -9.69 4.77 -12.97
C CYS A 59 -8.26 5.20 -12.66
N LEU A 60 -7.56 4.52 -11.74
CA LEU A 60 -6.16 4.81 -11.44
C LEU A 60 -5.25 4.44 -12.62
N THR A 61 -5.60 3.38 -13.37
CA THR A 61 -4.91 3.01 -14.61
C THR A 61 -5.08 4.12 -15.66
N ASP A 62 -6.32 4.59 -15.85
CA ASP A 62 -6.63 5.66 -16.81
C ASP A 62 -5.94 6.97 -16.46
N LEU A 63 -5.91 7.32 -15.17
CA LEU A 63 -5.19 8.49 -14.66
C LEU A 63 -3.70 8.37 -14.97
N TYR A 64 -3.07 7.24 -14.65
CA TYR A 64 -1.66 7.02 -14.94
C TYR A 64 -1.37 7.10 -16.43
N GLN A 65 -2.21 6.51 -17.28
CA GLN A 65 -2.06 6.58 -18.74
C GLN A 65 -2.22 8.01 -19.26
N SER A 66 -3.14 8.79 -18.68
CA SER A 66 -3.32 10.20 -19.01
C SER A 66 -2.08 11.02 -18.67
N LEU A 67 -1.44 10.74 -17.53
CA LEU A 67 -0.15 11.36 -17.17
C LEU A 67 0.97 10.92 -18.10
N GLU A 68 1.00 9.65 -18.53
CA GLU A 68 1.97 9.13 -19.50
C GLU A 68 1.79 9.77 -20.89
N ASN A 69 0.57 10.17 -21.24
CA ASN A 69 0.25 10.83 -22.51
C ASN A 69 0.31 12.37 -22.42
N LEU A 70 0.46 12.94 -21.23
CA LEU A 70 0.48 14.38 -21.01
C LEU A 70 1.66 15.03 -21.74
N ASN A 71 1.41 16.12 -22.48
CA ASN A 71 2.46 16.84 -23.20
C ASN A 71 3.41 17.55 -22.21
N GLU A 72 4.71 17.48 -22.48
CA GLU A 72 5.77 18.13 -21.67
C GLU A 72 5.60 19.66 -21.58
N THR A 73 4.89 20.30 -22.53
CA THR A 73 4.57 21.74 -22.46
C THR A 73 3.80 22.14 -21.20
N TYR A 74 3.10 21.21 -20.56
CA TYR A 74 2.38 21.44 -19.31
C TYR A 74 3.24 21.23 -18.06
N MET A 75 4.49 20.77 -18.20
CA MET A 75 5.42 20.59 -17.08
C MET A 75 6.10 21.90 -16.72
N GLN A 76 6.44 22.05 -15.44
CA GLN A 76 7.25 23.19 -15.01
C GLN A 76 8.66 23.14 -15.64
N PRO A 77 9.29 24.30 -15.91
CA PRO A 77 10.66 24.35 -16.40
C PRO A 77 11.59 23.56 -15.49
N ASN A 78 12.50 22.77 -16.09
CA ASN A 78 13.46 21.90 -15.40
C ASN A 78 12.86 20.73 -14.60
N GLN A 79 11.57 20.42 -14.77
CA GLN A 79 10.98 19.17 -14.25
C GLN A 79 10.96 18.10 -15.33
N ASN A 80 11.04 16.83 -14.92
CA ASN A 80 11.04 15.70 -15.83
C ASN A 80 9.78 14.84 -15.61
N LYS A 81 9.05 14.54 -16.67
CA LYS A 81 7.88 13.65 -16.61
C LYS A 81 8.17 12.28 -16.00
N THR A 82 9.40 11.77 -16.13
CA THR A 82 9.82 10.52 -15.51
C THR A 82 9.79 10.56 -13.99
N SER A 83 10.00 11.70 -13.34
CA SER A 83 9.84 11.81 -11.87
C SER A 83 8.38 11.82 -11.44
N LEU A 84 7.46 12.19 -12.34
CA LEU A 84 6.03 12.14 -12.11
C LEU A 84 5.46 10.72 -12.32
N LEU A 85 5.96 10.00 -13.33
CA LEU A 85 5.60 8.60 -13.60
C LEU A 85 6.30 7.60 -12.66
N ASN A 86 7.48 7.95 -12.16
CA ASN A 86 8.24 7.15 -11.21
C ASN A 86 8.70 8.02 -10.03
N PRO A 87 7.77 8.47 -9.18
CA PRO A 87 8.13 9.25 -8.01
C PRO A 87 8.96 8.39 -7.06
N LYS A 88 10.07 8.97 -6.60
CA LYS A 88 10.88 8.37 -5.54
C LYS A 88 10.13 8.58 -4.24
N SER A 89 9.59 7.53 -3.66
CA SER A 89 9.07 7.60 -2.30
C SER A 89 10.24 7.87 -1.36
N SER A 90 10.13 8.88 -0.49
CA SER A 90 11.06 9.10 0.63
C SER A 90 10.93 8.05 1.74
N LEU A 91 10.07 7.04 1.53
CA LEU A 91 9.85 5.94 2.44
C LEU A 91 11.00 4.94 2.30
N ASN A 92 11.94 5.07 3.23
CA ASN A 92 13.04 4.14 3.44
C ASN A 92 12.47 2.72 3.48
N SER A 93 13.07 1.79 2.73
CA SER A 93 12.67 0.36 2.65
C SER A 93 12.53 -0.33 4.02
N ASN A 94 13.08 0.27 5.08
CA ASN A 94 13.07 -0.25 6.45
C ASN A 94 11.87 0.27 7.29
N GLY A 95 11.02 1.14 6.71
CA GLY A 95 9.92 1.85 7.38
C GLY A 95 8.55 1.63 6.74
N LEU A 96 8.35 0.53 6.01
CA LEU A 96 7.00 0.05 5.74
C LEU A 96 6.33 -0.22 7.10
N PRO A 97 5.19 0.41 7.44
CA PRO A 97 4.50 0.16 8.70
C PRO A 97 4.01 -1.29 8.86
N LEU A 98 4.11 -2.10 7.79
CA LEU A 98 4.05 -3.57 7.83
C LEU A 98 5.35 -4.21 8.37
N MET A 99 6.03 -3.61 9.36
CA MET A 99 7.06 -4.31 10.11
C MET A 99 6.39 -5.35 11.02
N LEU A 100 6.10 -6.50 10.41
CA LEU A 100 5.88 -7.77 11.06
C LEU A 100 7.21 -8.31 11.59
N SER A 101 7.85 -7.53 12.43
CA SER A 101 9.01 -7.95 13.20
C SER A 101 8.68 -7.78 14.67
N ASP A 102 7.76 -8.62 15.15
CA ASP A 102 7.66 -8.92 16.58
C ASP A 102 8.90 -9.73 16.96
N ASN A 103 10.01 -9.03 17.19
CA ASN A 103 11.11 -9.54 17.98
C ASN A 103 10.97 -8.98 19.39
N HIS A 104 9.96 -9.46 20.12
CA HIS A 104 9.95 -9.29 21.57
C HIS A 104 9.43 -10.55 22.25
N ASP A 105 10.35 -11.45 22.54
CA ASP A 105 10.25 -12.37 23.67
C ASP A 105 11.68 -12.66 24.17
N GLN A 106 12.24 -11.70 24.91
CA GLN A 106 13.33 -11.98 25.82
C GLN A 106 12.69 -12.37 27.16
N SER A 107 12.33 -13.65 27.28
CA SER A 107 12.06 -14.29 28.56
C SER A 107 12.60 -15.71 28.53
N THR A 108 13.79 -15.87 29.10
CA THR A 108 14.17 -17.14 29.74
C THR A 108 14.92 -16.81 31.02
N ALA A 109 14.18 -16.94 32.12
CA ALA A 109 14.76 -17.34 33.39
C ALA A 109 15.42 -18.72 33.26
N GLY A 110 16.52 -18.91 34.00
CA GLY A 110 16.97 -20.22 34.48
C GLY A 110 17.91 -21.00 33.58
N ASN A 111 19.21 -20.92 33.86
CA ASN A 111 19.91 -21.97 34.61
C ASN A 111 21.15 -21.38 35.30
#